data_AF-A0A9W8RUN2-F1
#
_entry.id   AF-A0A9W8RUN2-F1
#
_cell.length_a   1.000
_cell.length_b   1.000
_cell.length_c   1.000
_cell.angle_alpha   90.00
_cell.angle_beta   90.00
_cell.angle_gamma   90.00
#
_symmetry.space_group_name_H-M   'P 1'
#
loop_
_entity.id
_entity.type
_entity.pdbx_description
1 polymer ?
#
loop_
_entity_poly.entity_id
_entity_poly.type
_entity_poly.pdbx_seq_one_letter_code
_entity_poly.pdbx_strand_id
1 'polypeptide(L)'
;MATGFQSGLLETATLSVAQLAAYNHLGGEELRTQSLRNYGRVIKGLQESIRSDYQAVDDGVIATILLLCTYKDFSGEGLGDPNEHAPGLFYLLEKRGPSQIGTRRGAELFLLALLRLQIYSFLHGDDTYTDPGSIATVIGIFDPLLRAMSMMSRTLSLRHRLCWFMQSKVTQQEADSPSAASQNSAGSDEEHTLIQECFDKLDGFNAWDHEAATYWQSTFEGRGVPTVLGEMGSGQMHFDAETACIIILVRSARLILLQSMLLYQTTLQPFEEEDGYDYGAMWAESVPLLESDVRKTIDDMLASVPYALGDIDPSGRPATMIHDGAAAIIIVHSIRLVTHCAYATPSQTERAEIILTRMNSAIGIRSAVGWFPGDIYGIQLCPFITESPKQVDFGLAGNDEKSLDFFSEVDFIAF
;
A
#
# COMPACT_ATOMS: atom_id res chain seq x y z
N MET A 1 35.42 -26.72 0.93
CA MET A 1 35.72 -25.79 2.04
C MET A 1 34.66 -24.69 1.99
N ALA A 2 33.88 -24.56 3.07
CA ALA A 2 32.85 -23.54 3.35
C ALA A 2 31.64 -23.40 2.39
N THR A 3 30.62 -24.24 2.58
CA THR A 3 29.23 -24.05 2.09
C THR A 3 28.20 -23.96 3.23
N GLY A 4 28.64 -23.71 4.47
CA GLY A 4 27.80 -23.89 5.67
C GLY A 4 27.16 -22.65 6.29
N PHE A 5 27.42 -21.43 5.81
CA PHE A 5 26.99 -20.19 6.50
C PHE A 5 25.68 -19.58 6.00
N GLN A 6 25.28 -19.81 4.74
CA GLN A 6 24.04 -19.24 4.18
C GLN A 6 22.77 -19.99 4.63
N SER A 7 22.89 -21.26 5.05
CA SER A 7 21.73 -22.09 5.40
C SER A 7 20.99 -21.61 6.66
N GLY A 8 21.59 -20.82 7.55
CA GLY A 8 20.99 -20.53 8.86
C GLY A 8 20.31 -19.17 9.03
N LEU A 9 20.60 -18.17 8.17
CA LEU A 9 20.10 -16.79 8.41
C LEU A 9 18.60 -16.68 8.18
N LEU A 10 18.14 -17.19 7.04
CA LEU A 10 16.72 -17.21 6.71
C LEU A 10 15.92 -18.00 7.75
N GLU A 11 16.41 -19.19 8.13
CA GLU A 11 15.81 -20.04 9.16
C GLU A 11 15.72 -19.32 10.52
N THR A 12 16.79 -18.64 10.93
CA THR A 12 16.83 -17.89 12.19
C THR A 12 15.88 -16.69 12.16
N ALA A 13 15.75 -16.02 11.01
CA ALA A 13 14.80 -14.93 10.83
C ALA A 13 13.36 -15.41 10.90
N THR A 14 13.04 -16.51 10.22
CA THR A 14 11.73 -17.17 10.30
C THR A 14 11.40 -17.55 11.74
N LEU A 15 12.34 -18.16 12.46
CA LEU A 15 12.16 -18.52 13.86
C LEU A 15 11.93 -17.29 14.74
N SER A 16 12.69 -16.21 14.51
CA SER A 16 12.54 -14.94 15.23
C SER A 16 11.13 -14.36 15.07
N VAL A 17 10.62 -14.29 13.84
CA VAL A 17 9.28 -13.77 13.52
C VAL A 17 8.20 -14.68 14.12
N ALA A 18 8.30 -15.98 13.90
CA ALA A 18 7.33 -16.95 14.39
C ALA A 18 7.22 -16.94 15.92
N GLN A 19 8.35 -16.85 16.63
CA GLN A 19 8.37 -16.74 18.09
C GLN A 19 7.74 -15.44 18.59
N LEU A 20 7.92 -14.33 17.88
CA LEU A 20 7.28 -13.06 18.24
C LEU A 20 5.77 -13.12 18.03
N ALA A 21 5.33 -13.65 16.88
CA ALA A 21 3.91 -13.86 16.59
C ALA A 21 3.27 -14.78 17.64
N ALA A 22 3.95 -15.89 17.99
CA ALA A 22 3.51 -16.80 19.04
C ALA A 22 3.45 -16.12 20.42
N TYR A 23 4.42 -15.28 20.77
CA TYR A 23 4.37 -14.47 21.99
C TYR A 23 3.18 -13.52 22.00
N ASN A 24 2.87 -12.88 20.88
CA ASN A 24 1.73 -11.96 20.80
C ASN A 24 0.38 -12.67 21.00
N HIS A 25 0.27 -13.91 20.54
CA HIS A 25 -0.95 -14.71 20.69
C HIS A 25 -1.04 -15.41 22.05
N LEU A 26 0.02 -16.10 22.46
CA LEU A 26 0.02 -17.01 23.63
C LEU A 26 0.62 -16.39 24.90
N GLY A 27 1.35 -15.27 24.77
CA GLY A 27 2.17 -14.71 25.84
C GLY A 27 3.47 -15.49 26.07
N GLY A 28 4.08 -15.29 27.25
CA GLY A 28 5.27 -16.02 27.69
C GLY A 28 6.60 -15.33 27.36
N GLU A 29 7.24 -14.75 28.38
CA GLU A 29 8.48 -13.95 28.22
C GLU A 29 9.66 -14.73 27.64
N GLU A 30 9.66 -16.07 27.73
CA GLU A 30 10.67 -16.89 27.07
C GLU A 30 10.61 -16.76 25.54
N LEU A 31 9.42 -16.82 24.94
CA LEU A 31 9.25 -16.68 23.49
C LEU A 31 9.74 -15.31 23.01
N ARG A 32 9.40 -14.24 23.75
CA ARG A 32 9.90 -12.89 23.49
C ARG A 32 11.43 -12.81 23.58
N THR A 33 12.01 -13.39 24.62
CA THR A 33 13.47 -13.38 24.83
C THR A 33 14.20 -14.15 23.73
N GLN A 34 13.68 -15.31 23.33
CA GLN A 34 14.26 -16.12 22.25
C GLN A 34 14.16 -15.39 20.91
N SER A 35 13.01 -14.78 20.63
CA SER A 35 12.77 -13.98 19.43
C SER A 35 13.79 -12.84 19.32
N LEU A 36 13.96 -12.02 20.36
CA LEU A 36 14.94 -10.92 20.38
C LEU A 36 16.39 -11.40 20.20
N ARG A 37 16.75 -12.55 20.79
CA ARG A 37 18.08 -13.16 20.61
C ARG A 37 18.31 -13.58 19.16
N ASN A 38 17.30 -14.18 18.54
CA ASN A 38 17.37 -14.62 17.14
C ASN A 38 17.43 -13.40 16.20
N TYR A 39 16.59 -12.38 16.41
CA TYR A 39 16.65 -11.10 15.70
C TYR A 39 18.07 -10.51 15.72
N GLY A 40 18.68 -10.39 16.91
CA GLY A 40 20.04 -9.85 17.05
C GLY A 40 21.12 -10.69 16.35
N ARG A 41 20.95 -12.02 16.26
CA ARG A 41 21.84 -12.90 15.49
C ARG A 41 21.70 -12.68 13.99
N VAL A 42 20.47 -12.54 13.50
CA VAL A 42 20.18 -12.30 12.08
C VAL A 42 20.81 -10.98 11.64
N ILE A 43 20.65 -9.90 12.42
CA ILE A 43 21.25 -8.60 12.09
C ILE A 43 22.78 -8.70 11.94
N LYS A 44 23.46 -9.37 12.88
CA LYS A 44 24.92 -9.56 12.80
C LYS A 44 25.33 -10.37 11.56
N GLY A 45 24.61 -11.45 11.28
CA GLY A 45 24.90 -12.28 10.11
C GLY A 45 24.62 -11.57 8.78
N LEU A 46 23.54 -10.79 8.70
CA LEU A 46 23.26 -9.94 7.53
C LEU A 46 24.35 -8.90 7.29
N GLN A 47 24.85 -8.25 8.35
CA GLN A 47 25.96 -7.31 8.23
C GLN A 47 27.22 -7.96 7.65
N GLU A 48 27.48 -9.22 7.96
CA GLU A 48 28.58 -10.00 7.39
C GLU A 48 28.31 -10.36 5.92
N SER A 49 27.11 -10.85 5.60
CA SER A 49 26.73 -11.23 4.23
C SER A 49 26.72 -10.04 3.26
N ILE A 50 26.22 -8.88 3.69
CA ILE A 50 26.09 -7.70 2.82
C ILE A 50 27.47 -7.07 2.51
N ARG A 51 28.49 -7.32 3.34
CA ARG A 51 29.88 -6.90 3.05
C ARG A 51 30.50 -7.63 1.86
N SER A 52 29.96 -8.79 1.48
CA SER A 52 30.39 -9.52 0.29
C SER A 52 29.48 -9.18 -0.89
N ASP A 53 30.06 -8.65 -1.98
CA ASP A 53 29.27 -8.25 -3.15
C ASP A 53 28.45 -9.39 -3.77
N TYR A 54 29.00 -10.62 -3.75
CA TYR A 54 28.32 -11.80 -4.29
C TYR A 54 27.18 -12.30 -3.39
N GLN A 55 27.35 -12.24 -2.07
CA GLN A 55 26.32 -12.72 -1.13
C GLN A 55 25.22 -11.68 -0.92
N ALA A 56 25.52 -10.38 -1.04
CA ALA A 56 24.54 -9.30 -0.89
C ALA A 56 23.34 -9.42 -1.85
N VAL A 57 23.55 -10.02 -3.02
CA VAL A 57 22.53 -10.21 -4.06
C VAL A 57 21.82 -11.57 -3.99
N ASP A 58 22.07 -12.39 -2.97
CA ASP A 58 21.47 -13.72 -2.81
C ASP A 58 20.00 -13.69 -2.33
N ASP A 59 19.14 -14.57 -2.84
CA ASP A 59 17.69 -14.61 -2.52
C ASP A 59 17.41 -14.83 -1.05
N GLY A 60 18.29 -15.57 -0.36
CA GLY A 60 18.22 -15.72 1.08
C GLY A 60 18.37 -14.41 1.83
N VAL A 61 19.19 -13.47 1.34
CA VAL A 61 19.38 -12.15 1.97
C VAL A 61 18.14 -11.30 1.86
N ILE A 62 17.54 -11.19 0.66
CA ILE A 62 16.29 -10.42 0.47
C ILE A 62 15.15 -11.01 1.29
N ALA A 63 14.96 -12.34 1.23
CA ALA A 63 13.93 -13.01 2.02
C ALA A 63 14.13 -12.78 3.53
N THR A 64 15.37 -12.82 4.01
CA THR A 64 15.70 -12.53 5.41
C THR A 64 15.32 -11.10 5.79
N ILE A 65 15.63 -10.11 4.95
CA ILE A 65 15.29 -8.70 5.20
C ILE A 65 13.77 -8.49 5.20
N LEU A 66 13.04 -9.12 4.27
CA LEU A 66 11.58 -9.05 4.24
C LEU A 66 10.96 -9.61 5.53
N LEU A 67 11.51 -10.70 6.07
CA LEU A 67 11.11 -11.22 7.38
C LEU A 67 11.43 -10.26 8.52
N LEU A 68 12.53 -9.51 8.45
CA LEU A 68 12.83 -8.47 9.44
C LEU A 68 11.90 -7.26 9.33
N CYS A 69 11.46 -6.88 8.12
CA CYS A 69 10.39 -5.90 7.95
C CYS A 69 9.10 -6.41 8.60
N THR A 70 8.73 -7.67 8.34
CA THR A 70 7.58 -8.33 8.98
C THR A 70 7.71 -8.40 10.49
N TYR A 71 8.91 -8.67 11.02
CA TYR A 71 9.19 -8.64 12.47
C TYR A 71 8.76 -7.31 13.10
N LYS A 72 9.00 -6.19 12.40
CA LYS A 72 8.63 -4.85 12.87
C LYS A 72 7.12 -4.63 12.93
N ASP A 73 6.36 -5.23 12.01
CA ASP A 73 4.89 -5.24 12.09
C ASP A 73 4.41 -5.98 13.35
N PHE A 74 5.03 -7.13 13.64
CA PHE A 74 4.70 -7.93 14.83
C PHE A 74 5.19 -7.30 16.15
N SER A 75 6.29 -6.55 16.15
CA SER A 75 6.76 -5.89 17.37
C SER A 75 5.94 -4.64 17.70
N GLY A 76 5.29 -4.04 16.70
CA GLY A 76 4.62 -2.75 16.82
C GLY A 76 5.58 -1.55 16.81
N GLU A 77 6.87 -1.79 16.56
CA GLU A 77 7.90 -0.76 16.49
C GLU A 77 8.06 -0.16 15.08
N GLY A 78 7.33 -0.67 14.08
CA GLY A 78 7.56 -0.34 12.66
C GLY A 78 7.03 1.00 12.14
N LEU A 79 6.74 1.99 13.00
CA LEU A 79 6.27 3.31 12.56
C LEU A 79 7.16 4.40 13.16
N GLY A 80 8.05 4.95 12.33
CA GLY A 80 8.94 6.04 12.72
C GLY A 80 10.16 5.59 13.52
N ASP A 81 10.51 4.30 13.45
CA ASP A 81 11.75 3.80 14.04
C ASP A 81 12.93 4.15 13.11
N PRO A 82 13.96 4.87 13.58
CA PRO A 82 15.15 5.13 12.76
C PRO A 82 15.90 3.85 12.34
N ASN A 83 15.56 2.68 12.89
CA ASN A 83 16.19 1.38 12.60
C ASN A 83 15.37 0.48 11.66
N GLU A 84 14.60 1.09 10.75
CA GLU A 84 13.84 0.35 9.75
C GLU A 84 14.72 -0.29 8.66
N HIS A 85 14.24 -1.40 8.10
CA HIS A 85 15.00 -2.22 7.13
C HIS A 85 14.70 -1.87 5.67
N ALA A 86 13.63 -1.11 5.41
CA ALA A 86 13.18 -0.76 4.07
C ALA A 86 14.22 0.03 3.25
N PRO A 87 14.94 1.03 3.78
CA PRO A 87 16.00 1.69 3.02
C PRO A 87 17.11 0.72 2.56
N GLY A 88 17.52 -0.20 3.45
CA GLY A 88 18.50 -1.23 3.12
C GLY A 88 18.01 -2.21 2.05
N LEU A 89 16.72 -2.56 2.11
CA LEU A 89 16.06 -3.38 1.09
C LEU A 89 16.11 -2.71 -0.29
N PHE A 90 15.77 -1.41 -0.37
CA PHE A 90 15.81 -0.64 -1.62
C PHE A 90 17.17 -0.74 -2.32
N TYR A 91 18.26 -0.43 -1.60
CA TYR A 91 19.61 -0.44 -2.18
C TYR A 91 20.06 -1.83 -2.66
N LEU A 92 19.59 -2.89 -2.00
CA LEU A 92 19.90 -4.25 -2.43
C LEU A 92 19.13 -4.66 -3.69
N LEU A 93 17.87 -4.22 -3.83
CA LEU A 93 17.11 -4.44 -5.06
C LEU A 93 17.72 -3.67 -6.24
N GLU A 94 18.14 -2.43 -6.00
CA GLU A 94 18.85 -1.63 -7.01
C GLU A 94 20.15 -2.31 -7.44
N LYS A 95 20.94 -2.81 -6.48
CA LYS A 95 22.19 -3.55 -6.74
C LYS A 95 21.98 -4.84 -7.52
N ARG A 96 20.89 -5.57 -7.27
CA ARG A 96 20.51 -6.78 -8.02
C ARG A 96 20.14 -6.48 -9.47
N GLY A 97 19.61 -5.28 -9.72
CA GLY A 97 19.24 -4.81 -11.05
C GLY A 97 18.10 -5.59 -11.71
N PRO A 98 17.81 -5.30 -12.99
CA PRO A 98 16.65 -5.87 -13.69
C PRO A 98 16.69 -7.39 -13.84
N SER A 99 17.86 -8.03 -13.81
CA SER A 99 17.98 -9.48 -13.99
C SER A 99 17.24 -10.31 -12.94
N GLN A 100 16.92 -9.73 -11.77
CA GLN A 100 16.20 -10.45 -10.71
C GLN A 100 14.80 -10.91 -11.13
N ILE A 101 14.14 -10.19 -12.04
CA ILE A 101 12.83 -10.59 -12.58
C ILE A 101 12.92 -11.77 -13.56
N GLY A 102 14.12 -12.09 -14.04
CA GLY A 102 14.33 -13.12 -15.07
C GLY A 102 14.12 -14.55 -14.54
N THR A 103 13.92 -14.70 -13.24
CA THR A 103 13.57 -15.96 -12.59
C THR A 103 12.28 -15.80 -11.81
N ARG A 104 11.46 -16.85 -11.74
CA ARG A 104 10.20 -16.83 -10.98
C ARG A 104 10.40 -16.40 -9.53
N ARG A 105 11.35 -17.02 -8.83
CA ARG A 105 11.66 -16.70 -7.42
C ARG A 105 12.13 -15.26 -7.23
N GLY A 106 13.01 -14.78 -8.10
CA GLY A 106 13.50 -13.41 -8.03
C GLY A 106 12.41 -12.38 -8.32
N ALA A 107 11.49 -12.67 -9.24
CA ALA A 107 10.31 -11.84 -9.51
C ALA A 107 9.34 -11.79 -8.31
N GLU A 108 9.05 -12.93 -7.71
CA GLU A 108 8.21 -13.06 -6.50
C GLU A 108 8.79 -12.24 -5.32
N LEU A 109 10.09 -12.39 -5.05
CA LEU A 109 10.78 -11.61 -4.01
C LEU A 109 10.81 -10.12 -4.32
N PHE A 110 11.03 -9.75 -5.58
CA PHE A 110 11.03 -8.36 -6.02
C PHE A 110 9.65 -7.72 -5.83
N LEU A 111 8.57 -8.39 -6.23
CA LEU A 111 7.20 -7.92 -6.03
C LEU A 111 6.88 -7.71 -4.54
N LEU A 112 7.18 -8.69 -3.69
CA LEU A 112 6.97 -8.58 -2.26
C LEU A 112 7.79 -7.42 -1.65
N ALA A 113 9.02 -7.22 -2.14
CA ALA A 113 9.86 -6.14 -1.69
C ALA A 113 9.37 -4.76 -2.15
N LEU A 114 8.90 -4.63 -3.39
CA LEU A 114 8.26 -3.40 -3.86
C LEU A 114 7.04 -3.05 -3.02
N LEU A 115 6.18 -4.03 -2.70
CA LEU A 115 5.02 -3.81 -1.83
C LEU A 115 5.45 -3.27 -0.46
N ARG A 116 6.50 -3.85 0.12
CA ARG A 116 7.06 -3.35 1.39
C ARG A 116 7.60 -1.92 1.28
N LEU A 117 8.30 -1.60 0.21
CA LEU A 117 8.83 -0.26 -0.01
C LEU A 117 7.72 0.77 -0.26
N GLN A 118 6.65 0.41 -0.94
CA GLN A 118 5.48 1.27 -1.13
C GLN A 118 4.77 1.56 0.19
N ILE A 119 4.56 0.53 1.02
CA ILE A 119 4.02 0.69 2.38
C ILE A 119 4.92 1.63 3.19
N TYR A 120 6.24 1.39 3.18
CA TYR A 120 7.21 2.24 3.87
C TYR A 120 7.11 3.69 3.42
N SER A 121 7.15 3.91 2.10
CA SER A 121 7.11 5.23 1.47
C SER A 121 5.81 5.97 1.81
N PHE A 122 4.70 5.23 1.83
CA PHE A 122 3.40 5.75 2.25
C PHE A 122 3.42 6.21 3.73
N LEU A 123 3.86 5.35 4.64
CA LEU A 123 3.86 5.62 6.09
C LEU A 123 4.80 6.79 6.48
N HIS A 124 5.92 6.93 5.77
CA HIS A 124 6.92 7.96 6.03
C HIS A 124 6.69 9.24 5.22
N GLY A 125 5.78 9.22 4.25
CA GLY A 125 5.59 10.33 3.31
C GLY A 125 6.83 10.63 2.47
N ASP A 126 7.65 9.62 2.20
CA ASP A 126 8.91 9.72 1.45
C ASP A 126 8.84 8.83 0.21
N ASP A 127 8.86 9.41 -0.99
CA ASP A 127 8.77 8.70 -2.27
C ASP A 127 10.12 8.23 -2.82
N THR A 128 11.23 8.47 -2.10
CA THR A 128 12.60 8.10 -2.51
C THR A 128 12.75 6.61 -2.81
N TYR A 129 12.02 5.76 -2.10
CA TYR A 129 12.20 4.31 -2.13
C TYR A 129 11.21 3.57 -3.03
N THR A 130 10.46 4.27 -3.88
CA THR A 130 9.26 3.72 -4.54
C THR A 130 9.52 2.90 -5.81
N ASP A 131 10.67 3.06 -6.49
CA ASP A 131 10.97 2.33 -7.74
C ASP A 131 12.48 1.98 -7.89
N PRO A 132 12.99 0.99 -7.13
CA PRO A 132 14.38 0.53 -7.23
C PRO A 132 14.80 0.20 -8.67
N GLY A 133 15.80 0.92 -9.18
CA GLY A 133 16.34 0.73 -10.54
C GLY A 133 15.36 1.06 -11.68
N SER A 134 14.26 1.74 -11.37
CA SER A 134 13.14 2.02 -12.29
C SER A 134 12.50 0.79 -12.95
N ILE A 135 12.67 -0.38 -12.32
CA ILE A 135 12.30 -1.68 -12.89
C ILE A 135 10.78 -1.77 -13.10
N ALA A 136 9.97 -1.34 -12.12
CA ALA A 136 8.52 -1.41 -12.23
C ALA A 136 7.99 -0.51 -13.36
N THR A 137 8.58 0.67 -13.53
CA THR A 137 8.22 1.60 -14.60
C THR A 137 8.55 1.05 -15.99
N VAL A 138 9.66 0.34 -16.15
CA VAL A 138 10.08 -0.20 -17.45
C VAL A 138 9.24 -1.41 -17.85
N ILE A 139 8.89 -2.29 -16.91
CA ILE A 139 8.22 -3.57 -17.24
C ILE A 139 6.70 -3.47 -17.14
N GLY A 140 6.16 -2.52 -16.37
CA GLY A 140 4.71 -2.26 -16.29
C GLY A 140 4.05 -1.85 -17.61
N ILE A 141 4.81 -1.72 -18.70
CA ILE A 141 4.30 -1.56 -20.06
C ILE A 141 3.66 -2.87 -20.58
N PHE A 142 4.14 -4.02 -20.12
CA PHE A 142 3.82 -5.32 -20.70
C PHE A 142 2.96 -6.21 -19.81
N ASP A 143 2.80 -5.85 -18.53
CA ASP A 143 2.16 -6.68 -17.54
C ASP A 143 1.30 -5.82 -16.59
N PRO A 144 -0.02 -6.07 -16.48
CA PRO A 144 -0.89 -5.28 -15.62
C PRO A 144 -0.53 -5.32 -14.13
N LEU A 145 0.04 -6.41 -13.59
CA LEU A 145 0.47 -6.45 -12.18
C LEU A 145 1.62 -5.46 -11.95
N LEU A 146 2.63 -5.50 -12.82
CA LEU A 146 3.76 -4.57 -12.74
C LEU A 146 3.33 -3.12 -13.06
N ARG A 147 2.33 -2.95 -13.93
CA ARG A 147 1.71 -1.65 -14.17
C ARG A 147 1.05 -1.08 -12.92
N ALA A 148 0.30 -1.90 -12.19
CA ALA A 148 -0.29 -1.55 -10.90
C ALA A 148 0.80 -1.04 -9.93
N MET A 149 1.91 -1.78 -9.82
CA MET A 149 3.04 -1.36 -8.97
C MET A 149 3.63 -0.01 -9.41
N SER A 150 3.84 0.22 -10.71
CA SER A 150 4.29 1.52 -11.23
C SER A 150 3.30 2.64 -10.92
N MET A 151 1.99 2.37 -11.01
CA MET A 151 0.94 3.35 -10.68
C MET A 151 0.91 3.70 -9.20
N MET A 152 1.12 2.72 -8.31
CA MET A 152 1.26 2.96 -6.87
C MET A 152 2.45 3.87 -6.57
N SER A 153 3.62 3.61 -7.17
CA SER A 153 4.81 4.45 -6.99
C SER A 153 4.62 5.88 -7.50
N ARG A 154 4.00 6.04 -8.67
CA ARG A 154 3.67 7.37 -9.24
C ARG A 154 2.68 8.15 -8.38
N THR A 155 1.74 7.44 -7.75
CA THR A 155 0.77 8.06 -6.84
C THR A 155 1.45 8.70 -5.64
N LEU A 156 2.47 8.05 -5.08
CA LEU A 156 3.23 8.60 -3.96
C LEU A 156 4.01 9.86 -4.36
N SER A 157 4.58 9.88 -5.57
CA SER A 157 5.26 11.07 -6.10
C SER A 157 4.31 12.24 -6.35
N LEU A 158 3.12 11.98 -6.89
CA LEU A 158 2.08 13.01 -7.05
C LEU A 158 1.64 13.56 -5.69
N ARG A 159 1.42 12.68 -4.70
CA ARG A 159 1.11 13.10 -3.33
C ARG A 159 2.21 13.99 -2.75
N HIS A 160 3.48 13.61 -2.90
CA HIS A 160 4.60 14.42 -2.42
C HIS A 160 4.55 15.83 -3.04
N ARG A 161 4.41 15.91 -4.37
CA ARG A 161 4.31 17.19 -5.08
C ARG A 161 3.13 18.04 -4.61
N LEU A 162 1.94 17.45 -4.45
CA LEU A 162 0.76 18.16 -3.91
C LEU A 162 1.04 18.70 -2.50
N CYS A 163 1.62 17.89 -1.62
CA CYS A 163 2.00 18.31 -0.26
C CYS A 163 3.01 19.46 -0.27
N TRP A 164 4.00 19.39 -1.15
CA TRP A 164 5.01 20.44 -1.30
C TRP A 164 4.40 21.76 -1.79
N PHE A 165 3.48 21.72 -2.76
CA PHE A 165 2.76 22.90 -3.22
C PHE A 165 1.91 23.53 -2.10
N MET A 166 1.16 22.73 -1.35
CA MET A 166 0.37 23.21 -0.20
C MET A 166 1.26 23.93 0.82
N GLN A 167 2.39 23.32 1.22
CA GLN A 167 3.32 23.92 2.19
C GLN A 167 3.93 25.23 1.68
N SER A 168 4.29 25.27 0.39
CA SER A 168 4.88 26.45 -0.22
C SER A 168 3.92 27.64 -0.23
N LYS A 169 2.64 27.41 -0.58
CA LYS A 169 1.61 28.46 -0.59
C LYS A 169 1.31 28.98 0.83
N VAL A 170 1.16 28.09 1.80
CA VAL A 170 0.94 28.46 3.21
C VAL A 170 2.11 29.31 3.74
N THR A 171 3.35 28.91 3.45
CA THR A 171 4.56 29.63 3.93
C THR A 171 4.72 31.00 3.26
N GLN A 172 4.40 31.12 1.97
CA GLN A 172 4.52 32.39 1.23
C GLN A 172 3.59 33.47 1.79
N GLN A 173 2.42 33.10 2.29
CA GLN A 173 1.42 34.03 2.81
C GLN A 173 1.71 34.46 4.26
N GLU A 174 2.32 33.59 5.08
CA GLU A 174 2.80 33.98 6.41
C GLU A 174 3.95 35.02 6.36
N ALA A 175 4.65 35.11 5.22
CA ALA A 175 5.84 35.94 5.02
C ALA A 175 5.56 37.32 4.40
N ASP A 176 4.31 37.76 4.31
CA ASP A 176 3.86 38.97 3.60
C ASP A 176 4.82 40.16 3.62
N SER A 177 5.47 40.40 2.47
CA SER A 177 5.99 41.70 2.02
C SER A 177 5.72 41.85 0.51
N PRO A 178 5.30 43.03 0.03
CA PRO A 178 4.41 43.14 -1.14
C PRO A 178 5.14 43.35 -2.49
N SER A 179 6.26 42.65 -2.74
CA SER A 179 7.15 43.02 -3.86
C SER A 179 7.41 41.93 -4.93
N ALA A 180 6.56 40.91 -5.08
CA ALA A 180 6.84 39.77 -5.98
C ALA A 180 5.76 39.47 -7.04
N ALA A 181 5.06 40.48 -7.56
CA ALA A 181 3.99 40.31 -8.56
C ALA A 181 4.44 39.75 -9.94
N SER A 182 5.71 39.43 -10.16
CA SER A 182 6.22 38.93 -11.45
C SER A 182 6.58 37.44 -11.48
N GLN A 183 6.39 36.68 -10.39
CA GLN A 183 6.71 35.24 -10.33
C GLN A 183 5.47 34.31 -10.38
N ASN A 184 4.25 34.87 -10.32
CA ASN A 184 3.03 34.07 -10.11
C ASN A 184 2.54 33.28 -11.34
N SER A 185 2.90 33.66 -12.57
CA SER A 185 2.37 32.98 -13.76
C SER A 185 2.98 31.59 -13.98
N ALA A 186 4.29 31.41 -13.73
CA ALA A 186 4.95 30.12 -13.91
C ALA A 186 4.52 29.08 -12.86
N GLY A 187 4.27 29.52 -11.62
CA GLY A 187 3.76 28.63 -10.56
C GLY A 187 2.33 28.13 -10.82
N SER A 188 1.49 28.96 -11.47
CA SER A 188 0.11 28.58 -11.82
C SER A 188 0.05 27.54 -12.94
N ASP A 189 0.96 27.59 -13.92
CA ASP A 189 0.99 26.61 -15.01
C ASP A 189 1.48 25.23 -14.52
N GLU A 190 2.47 25.21 -13.61
CA GLU A 190 2.95 23.99 -12.97
C GLU A 190 1.90 23.34 -12.06
N GLU A 191 1.14 24.16 -11.33
CA GLU A 191 0.00 23.74 -10.51
C GLU A 191 -1.10 23.10 -11.36
N HIS A 192 -1.53 23.76 -12.44
CA HIS A 192 -2.53 23.21 -13.37
C HIS A 192 -2.07 21.85 -13.93
N THR A 193 -0.80 21.78 -14.35
CA THR A 193 -0.21 20.55 -14.89
C THR A 193 -0.24 19.43 -13.85
N LEU A 194 0.10 19.71 -12.60
CA LEU A 194 0.05 18.73 -11.52
C LEU A 194 -1.37 18.21 -11.25
N ILE A 195 -2.37 19.10 -11.22
CA ILE A 195 -3.76 18.68 -11.01
C ILE A 195 -4.27 17.84 -12.18
N GLN A 196 -3.96 18.23 -13.42
CA GLN A 196 -4.27 17.42 -14.60
C GLN A 196 -3.59 16.05 -14.54
N GLU A 197 -2.30 15.98 -14.17
CA GLU A 197 -1.59 14.72 -13.98
C GLU A 197 -2.29 13.80 -12.95
N CYS A 198 -2.87 14.38 -11.90
CA CYS A 198 -3.61 13.61 -10.89
C CYS A 198 -4.90 13.01 -11.47
N PHE A 199 -5.70 13.79 -12.20
CA PHE A 199 -6.89 13.28 -12.89
C PHE A 199 -6.54 12.21 -13.93
N ASP A 200 -5.49 12.43 -14.73
CA ASP A 200 -4.98 11.45 -15.69
C ASP A 200 -4.58 10.14 -15.01
N LYS A 201 -4.08 10.19 -13.76
CA LYS A 201 -3.80 8.97 -12.98
C LYS A 201 -5.04 8.28 -12.45
N LEU A 202 -6.07 9.01 -12.05
CA LEU A 202 -7.36 8.41 -11.69
C LEU A 202 -7.96 7.67 -12.90
N ASP A 203 -7.88 8.27 -14.09
CA ASP A 203 -8.27 7.61 -15.35
C ASP A 203 -7.38 6.40 -15.64
N GLY A 204 -6.08 6.48 -15.34
CA GLY A 204 -5.17 5.36 -15.40
C GLY A 204 -5.58 4.17 -14.53
N PHE A 205 -6.09 4.41 -13.32
CA PHE A 205 -6.68 3.37 -12.46
C PHE A 205 -7.95 2.77 -13.07
N ASN A 206 -8.81 3.61 -13.63
CA ASN A 206 -10.02 3.13 -14.33
C ASN A 206 -9.65 2.24 -15.52
N ALA A 207 -8.67 2.65 -16.34
CA ALA A 207 -8.18 1.87 -17.47
C ALA A 207 -7.55 0.54 -17.03
N TRP A 208 -6.77 0.58 -15.95
CA TRP A 208 -6.15 -0.61 -15.39
C TRP A 208 -7.17 -1.67 -14.98
N ASP A 209 -8.30 -1.28 -14.36
CA ASP A 209 -9.35 -2.23 -13.98
C ASP A 209 -9.82 -3.08 -15.18
N HIS A 210 -10.05 -2.43 -16.33
CA HIS A 210 -10.52 -3.09 -17.55
C HIS A 210 -9.44 -3.98 -18.20
N GLU A 211 -8.21 -3.47 -18.27
CA GLU A 211 -7.07 -4.21 -18.81
C GLU A 211 -6.74 -5.44 -17.95
N ALA A 212 -6.71 -5.27 -16.63
CA ALA A 212 -6.39 -6.32 -15.66
C ALA A 212 -7.46 -7.42 -15.69
N ALA A 213 -8.75 -7.08 -15.78
CA ALA A 213 -9.80 -8.07 -15.94
C ALA A 213 -9.55 -8.99 -17.15
N THR A 214 -9.23 -8.39 -18.30
CA THR A 214 -8.96 -9.14 -19.55
C THR A 214 -7.70 -10.00 -19.43
N TYR A 215 -6.64 -9.45 -18.84
CA TYR A 215 -5.40 -10.19 -18.60
C TYR A 215 -5.62 -11.39 -17.68
N TRP A 216 -6.31 -11.21 -16.55
CA TRP A 216 -6.58 -12.30 -15.60
C TRP A 216 -7.31 -13.46 -16.26
N GLN A 217 -8.33 -13.16 -17.06
CA GLN A 217 -9.09 -14.18 -17.78
C GLN A 217 -8.23 -14.97 -18.76
N SER A 218 -7.23 -14.33 -19.37
CA SER A 218 -6.32 -14.95 -20.35
C SER A 218 -5.12 -15.64 -19.71
N THR A 219 -4.76 -15.29 -18.48
CA THR A 219 -3.51 -15.74 -17.85
C THR A 219 -3.74 -16.71 -16.71
N PHE A 220 -4.83 -16.56 -15.96
CA PHE A 220 -5.09 -17.34 -14.76
C PHE A 220 -6.40 -18.12 -14.88
N GLU A 221 -6.29 -19.43 -15.06
CA GLU A 221 -7.46 -20.30 -15.14
C GLU A 221 -8.19 -20.37 -13.79
N GLY A 222 -9.49 -20.04 -13.78
CA GLY A 222 -10.36 -20.20 -12.61
C GLY A 222 -10.15 -19.18 -11.47
N ARG A 223 -9.37 -18.12 -11.68
CA ARG A 223 -9.21 -17.04 -10.69
C ARG A 223 -10.31 -15.99 -10.79
N GLY A 224 -10.57 -15.32 -9.66
CA GLY A 224 -11.41 -14.13 -9.65
C GLY A 224 -10.76 -13.01 -10.45
N VAL A 225 -11.54 -12.23 -11.19
CA VAL A 225 -11.01 -11.19 -12.09
C VAL A 225 -11.10 -9.82 -11.43
N PRO A 226 -10.07 -8.97 -11.52
CA PRO A 226 -10.16 -7.57 -11.14
C PRO A 226 -11.44 -6.92 -11.68
N THR A 227 -12.12 -6.13 -10.86
CA THR A 227 -13.40 -5.50 -11.23
C THR A 227 -13.23 -4.00 -11.39
N VAL A 228 -14.23 -3.36 -11.99
CA VAL A 228 -14.31 -1.89 -11.99
C VAL A 228 -14.58 -1.40 -10.56
N LEU A 229 -14.12 -0.19 -10.26
CA LEU A 229 -14.36 0.47 -8.98
C LEU A 229 -15.83 0.43 -8.54
N GLY A 230 -16.08 -0.09 -7.34
CA GLY A 230 -17.39 -0.17 -6.70
C GLY A 230 -18.16 -1.46 -6.98
N GLU A 231 -17.71 -2.29 -7.92
CA GLU A 231 -18.37 -3.56 -8.22
C GLU A 231 -18.09 -4.62 -7.13
N MET A 232 -16.91 -4.63 -6.53
CA MET A 232 -16.63 -5.55 -5.40
C MET A 232 -17.49 -5.24 -4.19
N GLY A 233 -17.68 -3.96 -3.88
CA GLY A 233 -18.59 -3.51 -2.83
C GLY A 233 -20.05 -3.96 -3.03
N SER A 234 -20.45 -4.28 -4.27
CA SER A 234 -21.81 -4.72 -4.60
C SER A 234 -22.10 -6.21 -4.34
N GLY A 235 -21.06 -7.02 -4.10
CA GLY A 235 -21.17 -8.42 -3.67
C GLY A 235 -21.30 -9.47 -4.78
N GLN A 236 -21.21 -9.08 -6.06
CA GLN A 236 -21.40 -9.98 -7.22
C GLN A 236 -20.19 -10.82 -7.60
N MET A 237 -19.05 -10.62 -6.93
CA MET A 237 -17.78 -11.12 -7.43
C MET A 237 -17.01 -11.82 -6.31
N HIS A 238 -16.29 -12.87 -6.71
CA HIS A 238 -15.49 -13.69 -5.83
C HIS A 238 -14.02 -13.62 -6.23
N PHE A 239 -13.15 -13.49 -5.23
CA PHE A 239 -11.70 -13.46 -5.42
C PHE A 239 -11.04 -14.65 -4.74
N ASP A 240 -9.93 -15.10 -5.32
CA ASP A 240 -8.88 -15.80 -4.57
C ASP A 240 -8.13 -14.82 -3.65
N ALA A 241 -7.37 -15.37 -2.70
CA ALA A 241 -6.69 -14.56 -1.69
C ALA A 241 -5.65 -13.60 -2.30
N GLU A 242 -4.94 -14.06 -3.34
CA GLU A 242 -3.92 -13.29 -4.03
C GLU A 242 -4.53 -12.12 -4.81
N THR A 243 -5.56 -12.40 -5.62
CA THR A 243 -6.30 -11.34 -6.33
C THR A 243 -6.87 -10.32 -5.35
N ALA A 244 -7.45 -10.77 -4.23
CA ALA A 244 -7.96 -9.87 -3.19
C ALA A 244 -6.87 -8.97 -2.60
N CYS A 245 -5.68 -9.50 -2.31
CA CYS A 245 -4.56 -8.70 -1.82
C CYS A 245 -4.15 -7.64 -2.84
N ILE A 246 -4.01 -8.01 -4.11
CA ILE A 246 -3.63 -7.10 -5.20
C ILE A 246 -4.65 -5.97 -5.34
N ILE A 247 -5.94 -6.29 -5.31
CA ILE A 247 -7.00 -5.27 -5.39
C ILE A 247 -6.92 -4.32 -4.20
N ILE A 248 -6.78 -4.83 -2.97
CA ILE A 248 -6.64 -3.98 -1.79
C ILE A 248 -5.46 -3.01 -1.93
N LEU A 249 -4.32 -3.48 -2.45
CA LEU A 249 -3.13 -2.68 -2.64
C LEU A 249 -3.33 -1.59 -3.71
N VAL A 250 -3.84 -1.95 -4.88
CA VAL A 250 -4.11 -0.97 -5.97
C VAL A 250 -5.14 0.06 -5.53
N ARG A 251 -6.21 -0.38 -4.88
CA ARG A 251 -7.25 0.51 -4.33
C ARG A 251 -6.68 1.42 -3.24
N SER A 252 -5.75 0.93 -2.41
CA SER A 252 -5.10 1.79 -1.41
C SER A 252 -4.28 2.92 -2.04
N ALA A 253 -3.60 2.68 -3.16
CA ALA A 253 -2.95 3.75 -3.90
C ALA A 253 -3.95 4.75 -4.48
N ARG A 254 -5.03 4.28 -5.12
CA ARG A 254 -6.10 5.17 -5.58
C ARG A 254 -6.64 6.03 -4.44
N LEU A 255 -6.90 5.43 -3.26
CA LEU A 255 -7.38 6.11 -2.07
C LEU A 255 -6.41 7.21 -1.62
N ILE A 256 -5.10 6.94 -1.62
CA ILE A 256 -4.07 7.93 -1.29
C ILE A 256 -4.15 9.14 -2.24
N LEU A 257 -4.28 8.90 -3.55
CA LEU A 257 -4.37 9.99 -4.53
C LEU A 257 -5.63 10.82 -4.31
N LEU A 258 -6.79 10.16 -4.19
CA LEU A 258 -8.08 10.80 -3.97
C LEU A 258 -8.05 11.67 -2.70
N GLN A 259 -7.54 11.12 -1.59
CA GLN A 259 -7.37 11.88 -0.34
C GLN A 259 -6.42 13.06 -0.51
N SER A 260 -5.32 12.90 -1.25
CA SER A 260 -4.34 13.98 -1.46
C SER A 260 -4.95 15.12 -2.28
N MET A 261 -5.76 14.82 -3.30
CA MET A 261 -6.47 15.83 -4.10
C MET A 261 -7.55 16.55 -3.29
N LEU A 262 -8.32 15.82 -2.48
CA LEU A 262 -9.34 16.42 -1.60
C LEU A 262 -8.73 17.29 -0.50
N LEU A 263 -7.63 16.83 0.09
CA LEU A 263 -6.85 17.62 1.05
C LEU A 263 -6.27 18.88 0.41
N TYR A 264 -5.75 18.76 -0.81
CA TYR A 264 -5.26 19.90 -1.60
C TYR A 264 -6.34 20.97 -1.77
N GLN A 265 -7.50 20.56 -2.27
CA GLN A 265 -8.63 21.46 -2.48
C GLN A 265 -9.08 22.09 -1.17
N THR A 266 -9.29 21.32 -0.10
CA THR A 266 -9.77 21.85 1.19
C THR A 266 -8.77 22.80 1.86
N THR A 267 -7.47 22.54 1.71
CA THR A 267 -6.41 23.39 2.26
C THR A 267 -6.31 24.70 1.50
N LEU A 268 -6.52 24.69 0.18
CA LEU A 268 -6.34 25.88 -0.67
C LEU A 268 -7.62 26.67 -0.96
N GLN A 269 -8.80 26.09 -0.73
CA GLN A 269 -10.10 26.74 -0.88
C GLN A 269 -10.21 28.12 -0.19
N PRO A 270 -9.63 28.36 1.02
CA PRO A 270 -9.68 29.68 1.64
C PRO A 270 -8.88 30.77 0.90
N PHE A 271 -8.00 30.39 -0.03
CA PHE A 271 -7.09 31.29 -0.74
C PHE A 271 -7.57 31.67 -2.16
N GLU A 272 -8.61 31.01 -2.68
CA GLU A 272 -9.13 31.22 -4.05
C GLU A 272 -10.24 32.29 -4.15
N GLU A 273 -10.76 32.83 -3.03
CA GLU A 273 -11.85 33.83 -3.07
C GLU A 273 -11.43 35.21 -3.64
N GLU A 274 -10.14 35.51 -3.75
CA GLU A 274 -9.63 36.81 -4.22
C GLU A 274 -9.24 36.86 -5.72
N ASP A 275 -8.83 35.74 -6.30
CA ASP A 275 -8.33 35.67 -7.69
C ASP A 275 -9.37 34.95 -8.56
N GLY A 276 -10.25 35.70 -9.24
CA GLY A 276 -11.42 35.23 -10.01
C GLY A 276 -11.17 34.29 -11.20
N TYR A 277 -10.44 33.20 -11.01
CA TYR A 277 -10.21 32.11 -11.94
C TYR A 277 -11.28 31.01 -11.82
N ASP A 278 -11.49 30.29 -12.91
CA ASP A 278 -12.49 29.22 -13.12
C ASP A 278 -12.27 27.94 -12.28
N TYR A 279 -11.27 27.92 -11.39
CA TYR A 279 -10.92 26.75 -10.56
C TYR A 279 -12.03 26.35 -9.60
N GLY A 280 -12.73 27.32 -9.02
CA GLY A 280 -13.85 27.05 -8.11
C GLY A 280 -14.98 26.26 -8.77
N ALA A 281 -15.24 26.47 -10.06
CA ALA A 281 -16.27 25.75 -10.80
C ALA A 281 -15.86 24.29 -11.08
N MET A 282 -14.62 24.08 -11.55
CA MET A 282 -14.07 22.73 -11.77
C MET A 282 -14.08 21.89 -10.49
N TRP A 283 -13.61 22.46 -9.37
CA TRP A 283 -13.60 21.76 -8.07
C TRP A 283 -15.00 21.53 -7.51
N ALA A 284 -15.94 22.46 -7.71
CA ALA A 284 -17.34 22.27 -7.28
C ALA A 284 -17.99 21.04 -7.95
N GLU A 285 -17.66 20.75 -9.20
CA GLU A 285 -18.12 19.55 -9.90
C GLU A 285 -17.32 18.30 -9.51
N SER A 286 -16.00 18.45 -9.31
CA SER A 286 -15.08 17.33 -9.08
C SER A 286 -15.14 16.78 -7.66
N VAL A 287 -15.25 17.63 -6.63
CA VAL A 287 -15.20 17.21 -5.21
C VAL A 287 -16.24 16.13 -4.89
N PRO A 288 -17.53 16.28 -5.23
CA PRO A 288 -18.53 15.24 -4.95
C PRO A 288 -18.22 13.89 -5.63
N LEU A 289 -17.61 13.93 -6.82
CA LEU A 289 -17.19 12.73 -7.55
C LEU A 289 -16.01 12.04 -6.84
N LEU A 290 -15.00 12.82 -6.44
CA LEU A 290 -13.84 12.33 -5.70
C LEU A 290 -14.25 11.71 -4.36
N GLU A 291 -15.15 12.35 -3.60
CA GLU A 291 -15.68 11.81 -2.34
C GLU A 291 -16.49 10.52 -2.55
N SER A 292 -17.26 10.44 -3.63
CA SER A 292 -17.95 9.21 -4.03
C SER A 292 -16.95 8.09 -4.33
N ASP A 293 -15.90 8.41 -5.09
CA ASP A 293 -14.87 7.43 -5.45
C ASP A 293 -14.04 6.98 -4.26
N VAL A 294 -13.80 7.83 -3.26
CA VAL A 294 -13.19 7.42 -1.99
C VAL A 294 -14.04 6.34 -1.33
N ARG A 295 -15.35 6.56 -1.22
CA ARG A 295 -16.26 5.60 -0.58
C ARG A 295 -16.29 4.26 -1.31
N LYS A 296 -16.40 4.27 -2.64
CA LYS A 296 -16.34 3.05 -3.46
C LYS A 296 -15.01 2.32 -3.31
N THR A 297 -13.90 3.07 -3.28
CA THR A 297 -12.55 2.51 -3.12
C THR A 297 -12.44 1.76 -1.80
N ILE A 298 -12.94 2.36 -0.72
CA ILE A 298 -12.96 1.75 0.61
C ILE A 298 -13.87 0.51 0.64
N ASP A 299 -15.06 0.58 0.04
CA ASP A 299 -15.98 -0.56 -0.01
C ASP A 299 -15.35 -1.77 -0.73
N ASP A 300 -14.69 -1.55 -1.87
CA ASP A 300 -13.97 -2.60 -2.60
C ASP A 300 -12.84 -3.21 -1.74
N MET A 301 -12.06 -2.38 -1.05
CA MET A 301 -11.00 -2.85 -0.15
C MET A 301 -11.57 -3.74 0.96
N LEU A 302 -12.58 -3.24 1.68
CA LEU A 302 -13.18 -3.96 2.81
C LEU A 302 -13.94 -5.22 2.40
N ALA A 303 -14.56 -5.21 1.21
CA ALA A 303 -15.21 -6.38 0.61
C ALA A 303 -14.21 -7.47 0.20
N SER A 304 -12.97 -7.09 -0.13
CA SER A 304 -11.91 -8.01 -0.52
C SER A 304 -11.24 -8.71 0.68
N VAL A 305 -11.29 -8.11 1.88
CA VAL A 305 -10.60 -8.64 3.08
C VAL A 305 -10.96 -10.09 3.42
N PRO A 306 -12.24 -10.52 3.43
CA PRO A 306 -12.58 -11.90 3.77
C PRO A 306 -11.95 -12.93 2.83
N TYR A 307 -11.81 -12.62 1.55
CA TYR A 307 -11.11 -13.47 0.58
C TYR A 307 -9.61 -13.49 0.88
N ALA A 308 -9.00 -12.32 1.09
CA ALA A 308 -7.59 -12.22 1.42
C ALA A 308 -7.23 -12.99 2.71
N LEU A 309 -8.04 -12.90 3.76
CA LEU A 309 -7.79 -13.60 5.02
C LEU A 309 -8.20 -15.08 5.00
N GLY A 310 -8.75 -15.58 3.89
CA GLY A 310 -9.24 -16.94 3.75
C GLY A 310 -10.45 -17.24 4.63
N ASP A 311 -11.27 -16.24 4.97
CA ASP A 311 -12.55 -16.46 5.65
C ASP A 311 -13.60 -17.04 4.71
N ILE A 312 -13.46 -16.73 3.43
CA ILE A 312 -14.36 -17.12 2.36
C ILE A 312 -13.50 -17.76 1.27
N ASP A 313 -13.96 -18.90 0.76
CA ASP A 313 -13.33 -19.58 -0.37
C ASP A 313 -13.59 -18.81 -1.69
N PRO A 314 -12.87 -19.13 -2.77
CA PRO A 314 -13.10 -18.49 -4.07
C PRO A 314 -14.51 -18.71 -4.65
N SER A 315 -15.35 -19.54 -4.03
CA SER A 315 -16.76 -19.73 -4.38
C SER A 315 -17.72 -18.91 -3.51
N GLY A 316 -17.22 -17.99 -2.70
CA GLY A 316 -18.04 -17.14 -1.85
C GLY A 316 -18.58 -17.83 -0.59
N ARG A 317 -18.10 -19.03 -0.25
CA ARG A 317 -18.58 -19.81 0.90
C ARG A 317 -17.60 -19.73 2.08
N PRO A 318 -18.08 -19.77 3.34
CA PRO A 318 -17.19 -19.77 4.50
C PRO A 318 -16.16 -20.90 4.41
N ALA A 319 -14.88 -20.55 4.52
CA ALA A 319 -13.79 -21.51 4.45
C ALA A 319 -13.67 -22.33 5.75
N THR A 320 -13.15 -23.55 5.63
CA THR A 320 -12.99 -24.49 6.76
C THR A 320 -11.64 -24.35 7.47
N MET A 321 -10.64 -23.77 6.80
CA MET A 321 -9.35 -23.42 7.39
C MET A 321 -9.28 -21.90 7.55
N ILE A 322 -8.86 -21.45 8.73
CA ILE A 322 -8.96 -20.05 9.12
C ILE A 322 -7.56 -19.43 9.17
N HIS A 323 -7.44 -18.26 8.55
CA HIS A 323 -6.34 -17.28 8.64
C HIS A 323 -5.13 -17.53 7.74
N ASP A 324 -5.09 -16.83 6.60
CA ASP A 324 -3.82 -16.53 5.94
C ASP A 324 -3.11 -15.35 6.65
N GLY A 325 -2.17 -15.71 7.52
CA GLY A 325 -1.30 -14.73 8.18
C GLY A 325 -0.43 -13.94 7.20
N ALA A 326 -0.07 -14.51 6.04
CA ALA A 326 0.73 -13.84 5.04
C ALA A 326 -0.07 -12.72 4.35
N ALA A 327 -1.29 -13.01 3.92
CA ALA A 327 -2.20 -12.00 3.38
C ALA A 327 -2.46 -10.85 4.36
N ALA A 328 -2.67 -11.17 5.64
CA ALA A 328 -2.86 -10.14 6.68
C ALA A 328 -1.67 -9.18 6.79
N ILE A 329 -0.45 -9.70 6.71
CA ILE A 329 0.77 -8.89 6.72
C ILE A 329 0.85 -7.95 5.50
N ILE A 330 0.36 -8.39 4.34
CA ILE A 330 0.35 -7.59 3.12
C ILE A 330 -0.66 -6.43 3.22
N ILE A 331 -1.88 -6.72 3.70
CA ILE A 331 -3.00 -5.77 3.61
C ILE A 331 -3.19 -4.88 4.84
N VAL A 332 -2.55 -5.19 5.98
CA VAL A 332 -2.80 -4.49 7.27
C VAL A 332 -2.69 -2.97 7.13
N HIS A 333 -1.64 -2.47 6.48
CA HIS A 333 -1.42 -1.02 6.34
C HIS A 333 -2.43 -0.37 5.38
N SER A 334 -2.86 -1.08 4.33
CA SER A 334 -3.94 -0.65 3.45
C SER A 334 -5.28 -0.56 4.17
N ILE A 335 -5.56 -1.45 5.13
CA ILE A 335 -6.80 -1.35 5.94
C ILE A 335 -6.69 -0.23 6.98
N ARG A 336 -5.51 0.02 7.55
CA ARG A 336 -5.27 1.16 8.45
C ARG A 336 -5.48 2.51 7.77
N LEU A 337 -5.18 2.61 6.48
CA LEU A 337 -5.47 3.78 5.66
C LEU A 337 -6.95 4.20 5.72
N VAL A 338 -7.87 3.23 5.81
CA VAL A 338 -9.30 3.47 5.89
C VAL A 338 -9.69 4.16 7.20
N THR A 339 -9.10 3.76 8.33
CA THR A 339 -9.45 4.35 9.64
C THR A 339 -8.97 5.79 9.80
N HIS A 340 -8.04 6.24 8.96
CA HIS A 340 -7.52 7.61 8.95
C HIS A 340 -8.09 8.45 7.79
N CYS A 341 -9.03 7.89 7.03
CA CYS A 341 -9.68 8.60 5.95
C CYS A 341 -10.80 9.50 6.47
N ALA A 342 -10.64 10.82 6.35
CA ALA A 342 -11.67 11.79 6.75
C ALA A 342 -13.00 11.64 5.98
N TYR A 343 -12.95 11.06 4.78
CA TYR A 343 -14.10 10.86 3.90
C TYR A 343 -14.68 9.44 3.99
N ALA A 344 -14.16 8.60 4.89
CA ALA A 344 -14.78 7.32 5.19
C ALA A 344 -16.09 7.52 5.95
N THR A 345 -17.10 6.71 5.61
CA THR A 345 -18.32 6.67 6.43
C THR A 345 -18.04 5.98 7.77
N PRO A 346 -18.74 6.33 8.86
CA PRO A 346 -18.50 5.69 10.15
C PRO A 346 -18.68 4.17 10.14
N SER A 347 -19.54 3.61 9.28
CA SER A 347 -19.68 2.15 9.12
C SER A 347 -18.47 1.51 8.44
N GLN A 348 -17.86 2.19 7.46
CA GLN A 348 -16.60 1.76 6.85
C GLN A 348 -15.45 1.80 7.86
N THR A 349 -15.35 2.87 8.66
CA THR A 349 -14.36 3.02 9.73
C THR A 349 -14.50 1.90 10.77
N GLU A 350 -15.72 1.68 11.28
CA GLU A 350 -16.02 0.61 12.25
C GLU A 350 -15.62 -0.76 11.69
N ARG A 351 -15.97 -1.06 10.44
CA ARG A 351 -15.60 -2.32 9.78
C ARG A 351 -14.08 -2.49 9.67
N ALA A 352 -13.35 -1.44 9.30
CA ALA A 352 -11.90 -1.45 9.25
C ALA A 352 -11.27 -1.69 10.64
N GLU A 353 -11.77 -1.01 11.69
CA GLU A 353 -11.32 -1.19 13.07
C GLU A 353 -11.53 -2.63 13.58
N ILE A 354 -12.68 -3.25 13.25
CA ILE A 354 -12.95 -4.66 13.58
C ILE A 354 -11.93 -5.58 12.91
N ILE A 355 -11.64 -5.36 11.62
CA ILE A 355 -10.65 -6.14 10.87
C ILE A 355 -9.26 -6.00 11.50
N LEU A 356 -8.83 -4.78 11.82
CA LEU A 356 -7.53 -4.51 12.42
C LEU A 356 -7.40 -5.11 13.83
N THR A 357 -8.45 -4.98 14.62
CA THR A 357 -8.53 -5.61 15.95
C THR A 357 -8.35 -7.12 15.84
N ARG A 358 -9.01 -7.75 14.86
CA ARG A 358 -8.87 -9.17 14.58
C ARG A 358 -7.46 -9.53 14.11
N MET A 359 -6.83 -8.76 13.21
CA MET A 359 -5.45 -9.00 12.78
C MET A 359 -4.47 -8.95 13.97
N ASN A 360 -4.67 -8.00 14.89
CA ASN A 360 -3.89 -7.94 16.12
C ASN A 360 -4.15 -9.15 17.03
N SER A 361 -5.40 -9.49 17.32
CA SER A 361 -5.74 -10.52 18.31
C SER A 361 -5.56 -11.96 17.82
N ALA A 362 -5.86 -12.24 16.54
CA ALA A 362 -5.84 -13.60 15.99
C ALA A 362 -4.50 -13.95 15.34
N ILE A 363 -3.83 -12.97 14.72
CA ILE A 363 -2.58 -13.18 13.96
C ILE A 363 -1.38 -12.64 14.74
N GLY A 364 -1.57 -11.65 15.61
CA GLY A 364 -0.53 -11.08 16.45
C GLY A 364 0.14 -9.83 15.88
N ILE A 365 -0.43 -9.22 14.83
CA ILE A 365 0.15 -8.04 14.18
C ILE A 365 -0.11 -6.80 15.05
N ARG A 366 0.86 -6.45 15.91
CA ARG A 366 0.74 -5.33 16.86
C ARG A 366 0.58 -3.98 16.17
N SER A 367 1.19 -3.79 15.00
CA SER A 367 1.08 -2.56 14.22
C SER A 367 -0.36 -2.27 13.74
N ALA A 368 -1.29 -3.24 13.79
CA ALA A 368 -2.66 -3.07 13.34
C ALA A 368 -3.48 -2.08 14.19
N VAL A 369 -3.25 -2.02 15.51
CA VAL A 369 -4.07 -1.21 16.46
C VAL A 369 -3.27 -0.22 17.30
N GLY A 370 -1.93 -0.22 17.18
CA GLY A 370 -1.02 0.46 18.10
C GLY A 370 -0.67 1.92 17.81
N TRP A 371 -1.53 2.71 17.17
CA TRP A 371 -1.22 4.12 16.88
C TRP A 371 -1.82 5.06 17.93
N PHE A 372 -0.96 5.73 18.71
CA PHE A 372 -1.34 6.91 19.47
C PHE A 372 -0.97 8.18 18.66
N PRO A 373 -1.89 9.12 18.41
CA PRO A 373 -1.63 10.35 17.64
C PRO A 373 -0.62 11.33 18.29
N GLY A 374 0.00 10.97 19.41
CA GLY A 374 0.69 11.90 20.31
C GLY A 374 2.20 11.86 20.31
N ASP A 375 2.84 10.86 19.68
CA ASP A 375 4.29 10.72 19.75
C ASP A 375 4.93 10.72 18.35
N ILE A 376 5.86 11.67 18.19
CA ILE A 376 6.89 11.83 17.15
C ILE A 376 6.60 12.89 16.06
N TYR A 377 7.34 13.99 16.22
CA TYR A 377 7.63 15.13 15.33
C TYR A 377 8.02 14.77 13.87
N GLY A 378 7.17 14.09 13.10
CA GLY A 378 7.50 13.84 11.69
C GLY A 378 6.42 13.21 10.81
N ILE A 379 5.45 12.48 11.38
CA ILE A 379 4.35 11.91 10.60
C ILE A 379 3.11 12.79 10.76
N GLN A 380 3.21 14.02 10.28
CA GLN A 380 2.02 14.73 9.83
C GLN A 380 1.65 14.16 8.46
N LEU A 381 0.75 13.16 8.44
CA LEU A 381 -0.35 13.28 7.47
C LEU A 381 -0.85 14.71 7.68
N CYS A 382 -0.72 15.58 6.67
CA CYS A 382 -0.91 17.03 6.80
C CYS A 382 -1.97 17.40 7.86
N PRO A 383 -1.66 18.33 8.79
CA PRO A 383 -2.43 18.54 10.01
C PRO A 383 -3.70 19.35 9.77
N PHE A 384 -4.60 18.90 8.91
CA PHE A 384 -5.89 19.55 8.73
C PHE A 384 -6.95 18.48 8.50
N ILE A 385 -8.12 18.67 9.10
CA ILE A 385 -9.27 17.75 9.19
C ILE A 385 -9.23 16.83 10.44
N THR A 386 -9.40 17.46 11.61
CA THR A 386 -10.08 16.83 12.74
C THR A 386 -11.42 17.53 12.95
N GLU A 387 -12.40 17.30 12.07
CA GLU A 387 -13.82 17.53 12.37
C GLU A 387 -14.70 16.85 11.30
N SER A 388 -15.58 15.95 11.73
CA SER A 388 -16.48 15.17 10.87
C SER A 388 -17.85 15.84 10.70
N PRO A 389 -18.52 15.66 9.55
CA PRO A 389 -19.97 15.75 9.51
C PRO A 389 -20.64 14.49 8.92
N LYS A 390 -21.36 13.79 9.81
CA LYS A 390 -22.68 13.13 9.66
C LYS A 390 -22.93 12.15 8.49
N GLN A 391 -22.99 10.89 8.92
CA GLN A 391 -23.55 9.67 8.33
C GLN A 391 -24.98 9.84 7.76
N VAL A 392 -25.21 9.36 6.53
CA VAL A 392 -26.53 8.95 6.01
C VAL A 392 -26.35 7.63 5.25
N ASP A 393 -27.26 6.69 5.53
CA ASP A 393 -27.20 5.25 5.30
C ASP A 393 -27.90 4.80 3.98
N PHE A 394 -27.94 3.48 3.72
CA PHE A 394 -28.62 2.70 2.64
C PHE A 394 -27.76 2.38 1.39
N GLY A 395 -27.68 1.15 0.84
CA GLY A 395 -28.35 -0.12 1.09
C GLY A 395 -28.30 -1.04 -0.16
N LEU A 396 -27.45 -2.07 -0.11
CA LEU A 396 -27.48 -3.44 -0.69
C LEU A 396 -27.84 -3.78 -2.17
N ALA A 397 -26.94 -4.62 -2.72
CA ALA A 397 -27.14 -5.83 -3.56
C ALA A 397 -27.58 -5.65 -5.03
N GLY A 398 -27.18 -6.48 -5.99
CA GLY A 398 -26.42 -7.73 -5.97
C GLY A 398 -26.55 -8.43 -7.33
N ASN A 399 -25.59 -9.33 -7.57
CA ASN A 399 -25.38 -10.47 -8.47
C ASN A 399 -26.11 -10.54 -9.84
N ASP A 400 -25.64 -11.18 -10.92
CA ASP A 400 -24.54 -12.13 -11.13
C ASP A 400 -24.38 -12.41 -12.65
N GLU A 401 -23.14 -12.74 -13.04
CA GLU A 401 -22.68 -13.89 -13.85
C GLU A 401 -22.85 -14.09 -15.39
N LYS A 402 -21.71 -14.64 -15.91
CA LYS A 402 -21.46 -15.70 -16.93
C LYS A 402 -21.37 -15.31 -18.42
N SER A 403 -20.42 -15.81 -19.25
CA SER A 403 -19.23 -16.68 -19.14
C SER A 403 -18.55 -16.86 -20.53
N LEU A 404 -17.31 -17.40 -20.55
CA LEU A 404 -16.64 -18.28 -21.55
C LEU A 404 -15.48 -17.75 -22.46
N ASP A 405 -14.25 -18.03 -21.98
CA ASP A 405 -13.06 -18.73 -22.55
C ASP A 405 -12.53 -18.49 -23.98
N PHE A 406 -11.22 -18.16 -24.08
CA PHE A 406 -10.11 -19.10 -24.40
C PHE A 406 -8.77 -18.34 -24.57
N PHE A 407 -7.72 -18.65 -23.81
CA PHE A 407 -6.31 -18.86 -24.24
C PHE A 407 -5.40 -19.09 -23.03
N SER A 408 -4.39 -19.93 -23.23
CA SER A 408 -3.70 -20.73 -22.22
C SER A 408 -2.19 -20.51 -22.22
N GLU A 409 -1.57 -20.82 -21.08
CA GLU A 409 -0.14 -21.12 -20.83
C GLU A 409 0.83 -19.96 -20.57
N VAL A 410 0.71 -19.33 -19.40
CA VAL A 410 1.88 -18.89 -18.58
C VAL A 410 1.51 -19.00 -17.08
N ASP A 411 1.81 -20.14 -16.45
CA ASP A 411 1.58 -20.33 -15.01
C ASP A 411 2.61 -19.55 -14.17
N PHE A 412 2.28 -18.30 -13.86
CA PHE A 412 2.97 -17.49 -12.86
C PHE A 412 2.18 -17.54 -11.54
N ILE A 413 2.91 -17.78 -10.44
CA ILE A 413 2.54 -17.55 -9.03
C ILE A 413 1.67 -18.62 -8.34
N ALA A 414 2.33 -19.30 -7.40
CA ALA A 414 1.73 -19.92 -6.21
C ALA A 414 2.43 -19.24 -5.03
N PHE A 415 1.68 -18.45 -4.25
CA PHE A 415 2.11 -17.92 -2.96
C PHE A 415 1.41 -18.68 -1.84
#